data_AF-A0A2A2K674-F1
#
_entry.id   AF-A0A2A2K674-F1
#
_cell.length_a   1.000
_cell.length_b   1.000
_cell.length_c   1.000
_cell.angle_alpha   90.00
_cell.angle_beta   90.00
_cell.angle_gamma   90.00
#
_symmetry.space_group_name_H-M   'P 1'
#
loop_
_entity.id
_entity.type
_entity.pdbx_description
1 polymer ?
#
loop_
_entity_poly.entity_id
_entity_poly.type
_entity_poly.pdbx_seq_one_letter_code
_entity_poly.pdbx_strand_id
1 'polypeptide(L)'
;MATQYNGKLVKSYHCIPQPVCKTLELNNNCTTLTTDRDITACCCDGYNNCHVTEAAVNTTNVIPANQGTPITCYNGIYVNGSALVSPTVGACYGQCASITYTTTYSGQPNTLVIYSCDPTAVCNSLSLTNNCGTIDQTGFTGCCCNTNMCVSPGTIPSPGGSTSQLSLIASLLIPFLISVYQLVSQ
;
A
#
# COMPACT_ATOMS: atom_id res chain seq x y z
N MET A 1 5.05 5.13 8.16
CA MET A 1 4.49 6.44 7.74
C MET A 1 3.17 6.68 8.42
N ALA A 2 2.81 7.94 8.64
CA ALA A 2 1.65 8.35 9.42
C ALA A 2 0.97 9.56 8.77
N THR A 3 -0.36 9.59 8.74
CA THR A 3 -1.17 10.72 8.28
C THR A 3 -2.47 10.83 9.07
N GLN A 4 -3.20 11.95 8.93
CA GLN A 4 -4.55 12.10 9.48
C GLN A 4 -5.59 11.95 8.38
N TYR A 5 -6.55 11.05 8.58
CA TYR A 5 -7.72 10.91 7.73
C TYR A 5 -8.99 11.01 8.57
N ASN A 6 -9.91 11.92 8.22
CA ASN A 6 -11.14 12.19 8.98
C ASN A 6 -10.89 12.34 10.50
N GLY A 7 -9.82 13.03 10.89
CA GLY A 7 -9.45 13.26 12.30
C GLY A 7 -8.88 12.03 13.03
N LYS A 8 -8.64 10.92 12.32
CA LYS A 8 -7.99 9.72 12.87
C LYS A 8 -6.56 9.62 12.35
N LEU A 9 -5.63 9.31 13.27
CA LEU A 9 -4.25 9.00 12.91
C LEU A 9 -4.19 7.61 12.28
N VAL A 10 -3.73 7.53 11.04
CA VAL A 10 -3.51 6.27 10.34
C VAL A 10 -2.02 6.08 10.12
N LYS A 11 -1.53 4.87 10.44
CA LYS A 11 -0.13 4.49 10.30
C LYS A 11 -0.01 3.22 9.48
N SER A 12 1.06 3.16 8.70
CA SER A 12 1.44 1.95 7.99
C SER A 12 2.95 1.77 8.04
N TYR A 13 3.36 0.51 7.99
CA TYR A 13 4.72 0.08 8.23
C TYR A 13 5.15 -0.76 7.06
N HIS A 14 6.28 -0.40 6.46
CA HIS A 14 6.82 -1.05 5.28
C HIS A 14 8.32 -1.16 5.42
N CYS A 15 8.86 -2.28 4.97
CA CYS A 15 10.28 -2.36 4.65
C CYS A 15 10.51 -1.58 3.36
N ILE A 16 11.46 -0.64 3.36
CA ILE A 16 11.83 0.11 2.16
C ILE A 16 13.35 0.04 1.94
N PRO A 17 13.84 0.11 0.69
CA PRO A 17 15.27 0.14 0.44
C PRO A 17 15.94 1.34 1.12
N GLN A 18 17.11 1.13 1.75
CA GLN A 18 17.90 2.18 2.41
C GLN A 18 18.14 3.45 1.56
N PRO A 19 18.39 3.36 0.23
CA PRO A 19 18.53 4.56 -0.60
C PRO A 19 17.32 5.50 -0.54
N VAL A 20 16.10 4.95 -0.43
CA VAL A 20 14.87 5.75 -0.31
C VAL A 20 14.88 6.55 0.99
N CYS A 21 15.23 5.91 2.11
CA CYS A 21 15.36 6.59 3.40
C CYS A 21 16.43 7.68 3.37
N LYS A 22 17.54 7.46 2.66
CA LYS A 22 18.62 8.45 2.55
C LYS A 22 18.22 9.65 1.70
N THR A 23 17.58 9.43 0.55
CA THR A 23 17.11 10.51 -0.34
C THR A 23 16.05 11.39 0.33
N LEU A 24 15.24 10.81 1.21
CA LEU A 24 14.22 11.54 1.97
C LEU A 24 14.72 12.09 3.32
N GLU A 25 16.02 11.94 3.63
CA GLU A 25 16.64 12.38 4.89
C GLU A 25 15.98 11.77 6.15
N LEU A 26 15.50 10.54 6.02
CA LEU A 26 14.77 9.79 7.05
C LEU A 26 15.65 8.81 7.84
N ASN A 27 16.96 8.76 7.62
CA ASN A 27 17.82 7.74 8.25
C ASN A 27 17.80 7.86 9.79
N ASN A 28 17.22 6.85 10.46
CA ASN A 28 16.94 6.85 11.90
C ASN A 28 16.23 8.12 12.38
N ASN A 29 15.35 8.66 11.52
CA ASN A 29 14.67 9.92 11.73
C ASN A 29 13.24 9.87 11.19
N CYS A 30 12.40 10.78 11.69
CA CYS A 30 11.06 11.03 11.19
C CYS A 30 10.95 12.45 10.67
N THR A 31 10.41 12.65 9.47
CA THR A 31 10.13 13.98 8.94
C THR A 31 8.80 14.05 8.21
N THR A 32 8.25 15.25 8.13
CA THR A 32 7.12 15.52 7.23
C THR A 32 7.64 15.60 5.81
N LEU A 33 6.99 14.89 4.89
CA LEU A 33 7.38 14.94 3.50
C LEU A 33 7.12 16.35 2.97
N THR A 34 8.12 16.95 2.32
CA THR A 34 8.00 18.33 1.81
C THR A 34 6.94 18.45 0.72
N THR A 35 6.67 17.35 0.02
CA THR A 35 5.66 17.20 -1.03
C THR A 35 4.25 16.87 -0.50
N ASP A 36 4.13 16.47 0.77
CA ASP A 36 2.86 16.26 1.47
C ASP A 36 3.04 16.46 2.99
N ARG A 37 2.70 17.65 3.48
CA ARG A 37 2.87 18.03 4.90
C ARG A 37 1.93 17.29 5.84
N ASP A 38 0.91 16.63 5.30
CA ASP A 38 0.01 15.79 6.09
C ASP A 38 0.58 14.38 6.31
N ILE A 39 1.76 14.09 5.73
CA ILE A 39 2.40 12.78 5.82
C ILE A 39 3.73 12.91 6.56
N THR A 40 3.84 12.20 7.68
CA THR A 40 5.09 11.98 8.39
C THR A 40 5.63 10.60 8.05
N ALA A 41 6.82 10.55 7.45
CA ALA A 41 7.53 9.30 7.21
C ALA A 41 8.64 9.12 8.23
N CYS A 42 8.97 7.87 8.54
CA CYS A 42 10.05 7.50 9.45
C CYS A 42 10.80 6.33 8.83
N CYS A 43 12.13 6.35 8.89
CA CYS A 43 12.95 5.18 8.63
C CYS A 43 13.84 4.88 9.82
N CYS A 44 14.20 3.62 9.97
CA CYS A 44 15.18 3.18 10.95
C CYS A 44 15.79 1.86 10.49
N ASP A 45 17.02 1.59 10.93
CA ASP A 45 17.75 0.36 10.61
C ASP A 45 18.47 -0.27 11.81
N GLY A 46 18.32 0.31 13.01
CA GLY A 46 19.04 -0.13 14.20
C GLY A 46 18.64 -1.50 14.76
N TYR A 47 17.40 -1.95 14.53
CA TYR A 47 16.88 -3.26 14.98
C TYR A 47 15.52 -3.58 14.33
N ASN A 48 15.05 -4.83 14.45
CA ASN A 48 13.76 -5.26 13.90
C ASN A 48 12.59 -4.45 14.50
N ASN A 49 11.66 -4.01 13.66
CA ASN A 49 10.47 -3.24 14.07
C ASN A 49 10.78 -1.89 14.76
N CYS A 50 11.96 -1.31 14.55
CA CYS A 50 12.36 -0.03 15.16
C CYS A 50 11.44 1.16 14.86
N HIS A 51 10.58 1.05 13.84
CA HIS A 51 9.61 2.09 13.45
C HIS A 51 8.25 1.91 14.14
N VAL A 52 8.05 0.82 14.89
CA VAL A 52 6.79 0.54 15.61
C VAL A 52 6.93 1.05 17.03
N THR A 53 6.06 1.98 17.43
CA THR A 53 6.03 2.56 18.78
C THR A 53 4.72 2.25 19.53
N GLU A 54 3.76 1.68 18.82
CA GLU A 54 2.39 1.47 19.27
C GLU A 54 2.26 0.10 19.92
N ALA A 55 1.85 0.09 21.19
CA ALA A 55 1.64 -1.16 21.95
C ALA A 55 0.57 -2.08 21.34
N ALA A 56 -0.35 -1.53 20.55
CA ALA A 56 -1.39 -2.29 19.85
C ALA A 56 -0.87 -3.09 18.65
N VAL A 57 0.32 -2.77 18.12
CA VAL A 57 0.94 -3.52 17.03
C VAL A 57 1.72 -4.68 17.60
N ASN A 58 1.27 -5.91 17.30
CA ASN A 58 1.97 -7.11 17.74
C ASN A 58 3.25 -7.30 16.91
N THR A 59 4.41 -7.06 17.53
CA THR A 59 5.74 -7.21 16.93
C THR A 59 6.39 -8.57 17.23
N THR A 60 5.75 -9.41 18.06
CA THR A 60 6.26 -10.72 18.47
C THR A 60 5.73 -11.86 17.60
N ASN A 61 4.56 -11.68 16.98
CA ASN A 61 4.06 -12.55 15.92
C ASN A 61 4.79 -12.23 14.62
N VAL A 62 5.98 -12.80 14.48
CA VAL A 62 6.75 -12.72 13.25
C VAL A 62 6.00 -13.50 12.18
N ILE A 63 5.51 -12.80 11.14
CA ILE A 63 5.03 -13.47 9.94
C ILE A 63 6.23 -14.23 9.37
N PRO A 64 6.17 -15.57 9.22
CA PRO A 64 7.29 -16.33 8.70
C PRO A 64 7.73 -15.75 7.36
N ALA A 65 9.04 -15.60 7.16
CA ALA A 65 9.57 -15.24 5.85
C ALA A 65 9.06 -16.26 4.83
N ASN A 66 8.48 -15.78 3.73
CA ASN A 66 8.01 -16.67 2.68
C ASN A 66 9.21 -17.48 2.16
N GLN A 67 9.15 -18.80 2.31
CA GLN A 67 10.21 -19.72 1.89
C GLN A 67 10.07 -20.14 0.42
N GLY A 68 9.10 -19.59 -0.31
CA GLY A 68 8.86 -19.88 -1.72
C GLY A 68 9.85 -19.21 -2.68
N THR A 69 9.71 -19.52 -3.96
CA THR A 69 10.47 -18.87 -5.04
C THR A 69 10.19 -17.37 -5.06
N PRO A 70 11.21 -16.50 -5.05
CA PRO A 70 10.98 -15.06 -5.10
C PRO A 70 10.38 -14.65 -6.44
N ILE A 71 9.46 -13.69 -6.40
CA ILE A 71 8.97 -12.96 -7.57
C ILE A 71 9.69 -11.62 -7.69
N THR A 72 9.50 -10.93 -8.81
CA THR A 72 10.05 -9.60 -9.04
C THR A 72 8.96 -8.55 -8.85
N CYS A 73 9.17 -7.58 -7.97
CA CYS A 73 8.21 -6.51 -7.71
C CYS A 73 8.79 -5.12 -7.97
N TYR A 74 7.89 -4.22 -8.36
CA TYR A 74 8.17 -2.80 -8.47
C TYR A 74 8.18 -2.15 -7.09
N ASN A 75 9.17 -1.31 -6.83
CA ASN A 75 9.31 -0.58 -5.57
C ASN A 75 9.43 0.91 -5.87
N GLY A 76 8.57 1.72 -5.28
CA GLY A 76 8.58 3.15 -5.55
C GLY A 76 7.56 3.91 -4.72
N ILE A 77 7.83 5.20 -4.53
CA ILE A 77 6.95 6.11 -3.80
C ILE A 77 6.59 7.26 -4.73
N TYR A 78 5.31 7.50 -4.90
CA TYR A 78 4.76 8.48 -5.84
C TYR A 78 3.85 9.46 -5.12
N VAL A 79 4.01 10.75 -5.38
CA VAL A 79 3.08 11.80 -4.95
C VAL A 79 2.53 12.47 -6.18
N ASN A 80 1.20 12.49 -6.33
CA ASN A 80 0.48 13.04 -7.49
C ASN A 80 1.04 12.53 -8.82
N GLY A 81 1.34 11.23 -8.90
CA GLY A 81 1.89 10.59 -10.10
C GLY A 81 3.38 10.85 -10.35
N SER A 82 4.04 11.69 -9.55
CA SER A 82 5.49 11.94 -9.65
C SER A 82 6.27 11.08 -8.66
N ALA A 83 7.31 10.39 -9.13
CA ALA A 83 8.17 9.60 -8.26
C ALA A 83 8.97 10.53 -7.32
N LEU A 84 8.92 10.26 -6.00
CA LEU A 84 9.74 10.98 -5.01
C LEU A 84 11.20 10.56 -5.05
N VAL A 85 11.46 9.31 -5.44
CA VAL A 85 12.77 8.69 -5.52
C VAL A 85 12.83 7.84 -6.77
N SER A 86 14.03 7.58 -7.29
CA SER A 86 14.19 6.65 -8.41
C SER A 86 13.63 5.28 -8.02
N PRO A 87 12.58 4.79 -8.71
CA PRO A 87 11.98 3.51 -8.40
C PRO A 87 12.94 2.38 -8.75
N THR A 88 12.79 1.25 -8.07
CA THR A 88 13.63 0.07 -8.26
C THR A 88 12.77 -1.17 -8.49
N VAL A 89 13.40 -2.21 -9.01
CA VAL A 89 12.79 -3.51 -9.21
C VAL A 89 13.67 -4.53 -8.49
N GLY A 90 13.06 -5.44 -7.74
CA GLY A 90 13.82 -6.37 -6.90
C GLY A 90 13.07 -7.64 -6.57
N ALA A 91 13.82 -8.62 -6.05
CA ALA A 91 13.28 -9.87 -5.57
C ALA A 91 12.35 -9.65 -4.37
N CYS A 92 11.25 -10.39 -4.35
CA CYS A 92 10.19 -10.31 -3.37
C CYS A 92 9.80 -11.72 -2.91
N TYR A 93 9.96 -11.98 -1.62
CA TYR A 93 9.52 -13.20 -0.96
C TYR A 93 8.14 -12.95 -0.34
N GLY A 94 7.14 -12.74 -1.19
CA GLY A 94 5.83 -12.24 -0.78
C GLY A 94 4.89 -12.05 -1.97
N GLN A 95 4.15 -10.95 -1.96
CA GLN A 95 3.32 -10.48 -3.07
C GLN A 95 3.73 -9.06 -3.43
N CYS A 96 3.66 -8.70 -4.72
CA CYS A 96 3.78 -7.30 -5.10
C CYS A 96 2.56 -6.56 -4.60
N ALA A 97 2.77 -5.43 -3.95
CA ALA A 97 1.72 -4.68 -3.29
C ALA A 97 1.78 -3.20 -3.65
N SER A 98 0.60 -2.58 -3.65
CA SER A 98 0.50 -1.12 -3.62
C SER A 98 -0.47 -0.66 -2.54
N ILE A 99 -0.21 0.53 -2.01
CA ILE A 99 -1.15 1.24 -1.16
C ILE A 99 -1.26 2.67 -1.63
N THR A 100 -2.51 3.14 -1.74
CA THR A 100 -2.87 4.49 -2.16
C THR A 100 -3.55 5.21 -1.01
N TYR A 101 -3.04 6.41 -0.73
CA TYR A 101 -3.50 7.34 0.27
C TYR A 101 -3.95 8.61 -0.43
N THR A 102 -5.20 8.99 -0.26
CA THR A 102 -5.71 10.26 -0.78
C THR A 102 -6.01 11.20 0.38
N THR A 103 -5.23 12.27 0.48
CA THR A 103 -5.35 13.34 1.49
C THR A 103 -5.76 14.65 0.81
N THR A 104 -5.83 15.74 1.57
CA THR A 104 -6.13 17.07 1.03
C THR A 104 -5.11 18.07 1.55
N TYR A 105 -4.14 18.44 0.71
CA TYR A 105 -3.11 19.41 1.06
C TYR A 105 -3.45 20.77 0.46
N SER A 106 -3.55 21.81 1.30
CA SER A 106 -3.91 23.18 0.89
C SER A 106 -5.25 23.26 0.12
N GLY A 107 -6.22 22.41 0.47
CA GLY A 107 -7.53 22.34 -0.19
C GLY A 107 -7.54 21.64 -1.55
N GLN A 108 -6.39 21.12 -2.02
CA GLN A 108 -6.28 20.30 -3.21
C GLN A 108 -6.12 18.82 -2.85
N PRO A 109 -6.70 17.89 -3.61
CA PRO A 109 -6.47 16.47 -3.39
C PRO A 109 -4.99 16.14 -3.58
N ASN A 110 -4.42 15.39 -2.65
CA ASN A 110 -3.04 14.94 -2.70
C ASN A 110 -3.03 13.42 -2.62
N THR A 111 -2.38 12.75 -3.57
CA THR A 111 -2.40 11.28 -3.68
C THR A 111 -1.00 10.73 -3.54
N LEU A 112 -0.77 9.96 -2.48
CA LEU A 112 0.44 9.17 -2.27
C LEU A 112 0.17 7.73 -2.69
N VAL A 113 1.04 7.15 -3.51
CA VAL A 113 1.03 5.73 -3.85
C VAL A 113 2.39 5.11 -3.54
N ILE A 114 2.37 3.99 -2.84
CA ILE A 114 3.58 3.23 -2.51
C ILE A 114 3.46 1.85 -3.14
N TYR A 115 4.52 1.46 -3.84
CA TYR A 115 4.69 0.13 -4.41
C TYR A 115 5.79 -0.58 -3.64
N SER A 116 5.55 -1.82 -3.23
CA SER A 116 6.51 -2.60 -2.45
C SER A 116 6.27 -4.11 -2.53
N CYS A 117 7.08 -4.88 -1.82
CA CYS A 117 6.87 -6.30 -1.56
C CYS A 117 6.27 -6.47 -0.16
N ASP A 118 5.03 -6.97 -0.07
CA ASP A 118 4.38 -7.25 1.21
C ASP A 118 4.31 -8.76 1.48
N PRO A 119 4.33 -9.19 2.76
CA PRO A 119 4.18 -10.60 3.11
C PRO A 119 2.86 -11.16 2.60
N THR A 120 2.88 -12.40 2.10
CA THR A 120 1.68 -13.11 1.62
C THR A 120 0.56 -13.15 2.66
N ALA A 121 0.90 -13.31 3.94
CA ALA A 121 -0.10 -13.31 5.02
C ALA A 121 -0.84 -11.96 5.16
N VAL A 122 -0.16 -10.83 4.93
CA VAL A 122 -0.79 -9.50 4.95
C VAL A 122 -1.80 -9.39 3.82
N CYS A 123 -1.38 -9.67 2.58
CA CYS A 123 -2.25 -9.64 1.41
C CYS A 123 -3.45 -10.59 1.53
N ASN A 124 -3.26 -11.78 2.10
CA ASN A 124 -4.33 -12.73 2.36
C ASN A 124 -5.30 -12.20 3.43
N SER A 125 -4.79 -11.65 4.52
CA SER A 125 -5.63 -11.13 5.62
C SER A 125 -6.51 -9.95 5.19
N LEU A 126 -6.05 -9.17 4.21
CA LEU A 126 -6.79 -8.06 3.63
C LEU A 126 -7.65 -8.47 2.42
N SER A 127 -7.65 -9.76 2.05
CA SER A 127 -8.35 -10.27 0.85
C SER A 127 -7.97 -9.54 -0.45
N LEU A 128 -6.71 -9.12 -0.55
CA LEU A 128 -6.18 -8.35 -1.69
C LEU A 128 -5.39 -9.20 -2.69
N THR A 129 -5.20 -10.50 -2.44
CA THR A 129 -4.40 -11.33 -3.35
C THR A 129 -4.99 -11.39 -4.75
N ASN A 130 -4.19 -10.95 -5.72
CA ASN A 130 -4.56 -10.77 -7.12
C ASN A 130 -5.77 -9.84 -7.30
N ASN A 131 -5.94 -8.87 -6.42
CA ASN A 131 -7.07 -7.96 -6.45
C ASN A 131 -6.68 -6.59 -5.88
N CYS A 132 -7.56 -5.61 -6.05
CA CYS A 132 -7.52 -4.33 -5.37
C CYS A 132 -8.77 -4.16 -4.50
N GLY A 133 -8.66 -3.39 -3.42
CA GLY A 133 -9.78 -3.13 -2.54
C GLY A 133 -9.51 -2.00 -1.57
N THR A 134 -10.56 -1.60 -0.85
CA THR A 134 -10.46 -0.69 0.28
C THR A 134 -10.00 -1.47 1.52
N ILE A 135 -8.89 -1.05 2.11
CA ILE A 135 -8.29 -1.70 3.29
C ILE A 135 -9.07 -1.35 4.57
N ASP A 136 -9.85 -0.28 4.55
CA ASP A 136 -10.76 0.10 5.62
C ASP A 136 -11.90 1.05 5.15
N GLN A 137 -12.76 1.45 6.08
CA GLN A 137 -13.79 2.49 5.87
C GLN A 137 -13.22 3.91 5.78
N THR A 138 -11.89 4.06 5.81
CA THR A 138 -11.20 5.36 5.85
C THR A 138 -10.60 5.71 4.49
N GLY A 139 -11.05 5.08 3.41
CA GLY A 139 -10.72 5.46 2.03
C GLY A 139 -9.32 5.03 1.58
N PHE A 140 -8.64 4.18 2.35
CA PHE A 140 -7.35 3.61 1.98
C PHE A 140 -7.61 2.49 0.98
N THR A 141 -6.95 2.53 -0.16
CA THR A 141 -7.03 1.45 -1.15
C THR A 141 -5.67 0.80 -1.31
N GLY A 142 -5.67 -0.49 -1.61
CA GLY A 142 -4.45 -1.19 -1.93
C GLY A 142 -4.72 -2.38 -2.84
N CYS A 143 -3.63 -2.90 -3.38
CA CYS A 143 -3.65 -4.03 -4.29
C CYS A 143 -2.55 -5.00 -3.89
N CYS A 144 -2.78 -6.30 -4.04
CA CYS A 144 -1.72 -7.30 -3.98
C CYS A 144 -1.77 -8.24 -5.18
N CYS A 145 -0.64 -8.84 -5.54
CA CYS A 145 -0.59 -9.87 -6.57
C CYS A 145 0.66 -10.75 -6.44
N ASN A 146 0.54 -12.01 -6.90
CA ASN A 146 1.53 -13.05 -6.65
C ASN A 146 2.36 -13.43 -7.90
N THR A 147 2.41 -12.57 -8.91
CA THR A 147 3.20 -12.78 -10.14
C THR A 147 4.22 -11.66 -10.34
N ASN A 148 5.14 -11.81 -11.30
CA ASN A 148 6.16 -10.80 -11.54
C ASN A 148 5.55 -9.50 -12.06
N MET A 149 5.93 -8.36 -11.47
CA MET A 149 5.65 -7.01 -11.95
C MET A 149 4.15 -6.71 -12.18
N CYS A 150 3.27 -7.39 -11.45
CA CYS A 150 1.82 -7.30 -11.63
C CYS A 150 1.17 -6.07 -10.98
N VAL A 151 1.94 -5.27 -10.25
CA VAL A 151 1.53 -4.00 -9.64
C VAL A 151 2.66 -3.00 -9.84
N SER A 152 2.36 -1.89 -10.52
CA SER A 152 3.29 -0.79 -10.81
C SER A 152 2.50 0.46 -11.27
N PRO A 153 3.12 1.63 -11.49
CA PRO A 153 2.43 2.79 -12.06
C PRO A 153 1.71 2.43 -13.37
N GLY A 154 0.38 2.56 -13.38
CA GLY A 154 -0.47 2.21 -14.52
C GLY A 154 -0.78 0.71 -14.67
N THR A 155 -0.30 -0.14 -13.76
CA THR A 155 -0.58 -1.59 -13.74
C THR A 155 -1.25 -1.97 -12.42
N ILE A 156 -2.45 -2.51 -12.51
CA ILE A 156 -3.18 -3.10 -11.37
C ILE A 156 -3.28 -4.61 -11.54
N PRO A 157 -3.39 -5.39 -10.46
CA PRO A 157 -3.67 -6.81 -10.56
C PRO A 157 -4.99 -7.01 -11.29
N SER A 158 -5.00 -7.92 -12.26
CA SER A 158 -6.24 -8.50 -12.74
C SER A 158 -6.56 -9.73 -11.87
N PRO A 159 -7.82 -9.90 -11.42
CA PRO A 159 -8.24 -11.16 -10.80
C PRO A 159 -8.06 -12.29 -11.80
N GLY A 160 -6.98 -13.07 -11.65
CA GLY A 160 -6.78 -14.34 -12.34
C GLY A 160 -6.89 -14.31 -13.88
N GLY A 161 -5.86 -13.79 -14.54
CA GLY A 161 -5.42 -14.15 -15.89
C GLY A 161 -6.45 -14.45 -16.99
N SER A 162 -6.64 -13.51 -17.91
CA SER A 162 -6.47 -13.78 -19.34
C SER A 162 -6.18 -12.49 -20.09
N THR A 163 -5.14 -12.56 -20.93
CA THR A 163 -4.87 -11.77 -22.15
C THR A 163 -5.67 -10.48 -22.38
N SER A 164 -4.92 -9.40 -22.61
CA SER A 164 -5.33 -8.17 -23.29
C SER A 164 -6.60 -8.33 -24.14
N GLN A 165 -7.64 -7.57 -23.83
CA GLN A 165 -8.31 -6.69 -24.80
C GLN A 165 -8.99 -5.54 -24.07
N LEU A 166 -8.88 -4.35 -24.67
CA LEU A 166 -9.71 -3.19 -24.37
C LEU A 166 -11.18 -3.62 -24.23
N SER A 167 -11.80 -3.28 -23.10
CA SER A 167 -13.25 -3.35 -22.96
C SER A 167 -13.80 -1.97 -22.66
N LEU A 168 -13.99 -1.19 -23.73
CA LEU A 168 -14.98 -0.13 -23.78
C LEU A 168 -16.36 -0.79 -23.81
N ILE A 169 -16.99 -1.00 -22.66
CA ILE A 169 -18.45 -1.17 -22.61
C ILE A 169 -18.99 -0.62 -21.29
N ALA A 170 -19.73 0.46 -21.44
CA ALA A 170 -20.68 0.98 -20.48
C ALA A 170 -21.80 -0.05 -20.24
N SER A 171 -22.28 -0.15 -19.00
CA SER A 171 -23.64 -0.55 -18.58
C SER A 171 -23.69 -0.45 -17.05
N LEU A 172 -24.16 0.64 -16.46
CA LEU A 172 -25.55 0.81 -16.01
C LEU A 172 -26.21 -0.52 -15.60
N LEU A 173 -26.46 -0.64 -14.28
CA LEU A 173 -27.31 -1.59 -13.53
C LEU A 173 -26.50 -2.37 -12.49
N ILE A 174 -26.66 -2.02 -11.20
CA ILE A 174 -27.05 -2.91 -10.08
C ILE A 174 -27.37 -1.99 -8.88
N PRO A 175 -28.63 -1.55 -8.70
CA PRO A 175 -29.14 -1.14 -7.40
C PRO A 175 -29.81 -2.35 -6.74
N PHE A 176 -29.04 -3.34 -6.25
CA PHE A 176 -29.64 -4.49 -5.54
C PHE A 176 -28.84 -5.04 -4.35
N LEU A 177 -27.66 -4.50 -4.02
CA LEU A 177 -26.89 -4.96 -2.84
C LEU A 177 -27.10 -4.14 -1.56
N ILE A 178 -27.85 -3.04 -1.62
CA ILE A 178 -28.14 -2.20 -0.44
C ILE A 178 -29.15 -2.88 0.52
N SER A 179 -29.99 -3.81 0.05
CA SER A 179 -31.01 -4.43 0.92
C SER A 179 -30.48 -5.51 1.87
N VAL A 180 -29.28 -6.05 1.67
CA VAL A 180 -28.76 -7.12 2.56
C VAL A 180 -28.12 -6.53 3.82
N TYR A 181 -27.51 -5.34 3.74
CA TYR A 181 -26.80 -4.74 4.87
C TYR A 181 -27.71 -4.15 5.95
N GLN A 182 -28.97 -3.81 5.65
CA GLN A 182 -29.91 -3.30 6.66
C GLN A 182 -30.56 -4.39 7.54
N LEU A 183 -30.41 -5.68 7.20
CA LEU A 183 -31.04 -6.78 7.94
C LEU A 183 -30.19 -7.38 9.06
N VAL A 184 -28.90 -7.01 9.18
CA VAL A 184 -27.96 -7.59 10.17
C VAL A 184 -27.65 -6.62 11.32
N SER A 185 -28.34 -5.49 11.40
CA SER A 185 -28.20 -4.51 12.50
C SER A 185 -29.54 -4.27 13.21
N GLN A 186 -30.16 -5.34 13.70
CA GLN A 186 -31.08 -5.28 14.84
C GLN A 186 -30.50 -6.11 15.98
#